data_AF-A0A7C4F811-F1
#
_entry.id   AF-A0A7C4F811-F1
#
_cell.length_a   1.000
_cell.length_b   1.000
_cell.length_c   1.000
_cell.angle_alpha   90.00
_cell.angle_beta   90.00
_cell.angle_gamma   90.00
#
_symmetry.space_group_name_H-M   'P 1'
#
loop_
_entity.id
_entity.type
_entity.pdbx_description
1 polymer ?
#
loop_
_entity_poly.entity_id
_entity_poly.type
_entity_poly.pdbx_seq_one_letter_code
_entity_poly.pdbx_strand_id
1 'polypeptide(L)'
;MQSACERVNPCGAVCSWCLYYKWKRCGTCANGYCAGRKTECPIRDCASKKGLAHCTDCSLFPCMLTYAYFAHMNKWLETLKEQKKKVKEAK
;
A
#
# COMPACT_ATOMS: atom_id res chain seq x y z
N MET A 1 -20.30 12.69 -4.35
CA MET A 1 -19.03 12.86 -3.63
C MET A 1 -18.81 11.61 -2.78
N GLN A 2 -17.91 10.70 -3.15
CA GLN A 2 -17.52 9.59 -2.28
C GLN A 2 -16.15 9.90 -1.71
N SER A 3 -16.18 10.20 -0.42
CA SER A 3 -15.11 10.66 0.43
C SER A 3 -13.97 9.64 0.55
N ALA A 4 -12.77 10.15 0.81
CA ALA A 4 -11.52 9.42 0.77
C ALA A 4 -11.52 8.11 1.58
N CYS A 5 -11.44 6.99 0.85
CA CYS A 5 -10.89 5.70 1.28
C CYS A 5 -11.05 5.30 2.77
N GLU A 6 -12.28 4.99 3.17
CA GLU A 6 -12.61 4.28 4.41
C GLU A 6 -12.59 2.75 4.28
N ARG A 7 -12.35 2.22 3.05
CA ARG A 7 -12.32 0.77 2.80
C ARG A 7 -10.97 0.15 3.16
N VAL A 8 -11.03 -1.00 3.85
CA VAL A 8 -9.88 -1.89 4.05
C VAL A 8 -9.45 -2.44 2.69
N ASN A 9 -8.16 -2.30 2.37
CA ASN A 9 -7.61 -2.82 1.11
C ASN A 9 -7.34 -4.33 1.21
N PRO A 10 -7.08 -5.03 0.09
CA PRO A 10 -6.72 -6.45 0.12
C PRO A 10 -5.53 -6.78 1.03
N CYS A 11 -4.62 -5.84 1.26
CA CYS A 11 -3.52 -6.02 2.22
C CYS A 11 -3.92 -5.93 3.70
N GLY A 12 -5.18 -5.67 4.03
CA GLY A 12 -5.67 -5.43 5.38
C GLY A 12 -5.43 -4.00 5.92
N ALA A 13 -4.76 -3.13 5.15
CA ALA A 13 -4.52 -1.74 5.53
C ALA A 13 -5.50 -0.78 4.87
N VAL A 14 -5.76 0.37 5.51
CA VAL A 14 -6.50 1.50 4.91
C VAL A 14 -5.62 2.29 3.94
N CYS A 15 -6.19 3.08 3.00
CA CYS A 15 -5.36 3.81 2.01
C CYS A 15 -4.38 4.79 2.65
N SER A 16 -4.73 5.39 3.80
CA SER A 16 -3.82 6.30 4.52
C SER A 16 -2.51 5.62 4.91
N TRP A 17 -2.51 4.29 5.02
CA TRP A 17 -1.34 3.45 5.30
C TRP A 17 -0.73 2.84 4.03
N CYS A 18 -1.29 3.05 2.85
CA CYS A 18 -0.73 2.53 1.61
C CYS A 18 0.41 3.42 1.09
N LEU A 19 1.57 2.82 0.84
CA LEU A 19 2.75 3.48 0.25
C LEU A 19 2.41 4.25 -1.04
N TYR A 20 1.70 3.59 -1.95
CA TYR A 20 1.36 4.15 -3.25
C TYR A 20 0.39 5.33 -3.15
N TYR A 21 -0.50 5.29 -2.16
CA TYR A 21 -1.38 6.41 -1.85
C TYR A 21 -0.59 7.60 -1.31
N LYS A 22 0.33 7.38 -0.37
CA LYS A 22 1.19 8.44 0.18
C LYS A 22 2.08 9.10 -0.87
N TRP A 23 2.57 8.34 -1.85
CA TRP A 23 3.45 8.88 -2.88
C TRP A 23 2.74 9.72 -3.94
N LYS A 24 1.66 9.20 -4.54
CA LYS A 24 1.04 9.79 -5.74
C LYS A 24 -0.49 9.89 -5.69
N ARG A 25 -1.11 9.66 -4.52
CA ARG A 25 -2.58 9.66 -4.30
C ARG A 25 -3.34 8.84 -5.36
N CYS A 26 -3.37 7.51 -5.20
CA CYS A 26 -4.20 6.65 -6.06
C CYS A 26 -5.69 6.78 -5.72
N GLY A 27 -6.56 6.54 -6.71
CA GLY A 27 -8.02 6.58 -6.58
C GLY A 27 -8.68 5.26 -6.12
N THR A 28 -8.03 4.50 -5.23
CA THR A 28 -8.45 3.20 -4.62
C THR A 28 -8.02 1.91 -5.34
N CYS A 29 -7.96 0.83 -4.55
CA CYS A 29 -7.79 -0.55 -5.03
C CYS A 29 -9.04 -1.09 -5.74
N ALA A 30 -10.24 -0.65 -5.35
CA ALA A 30 -11.51 -1.18 -5.83
C ALA A 30 -11.92 -0.64 -7.22
N ASN A 31 -11.64 0.65 -7.51
CA ASN A 31 -12.06 1.27 -8.77
C ASN A 31 -11.00 1.22 -9.88
N GLY A 32 -10.00 0.33 -9.79
CA GLY A 32 -8.96 0.24 -10.80
C GLY A 32 -8.14 1.54 -10.98
N TYR A 33 -8.18 2.49 -10.05
CA TYR A 33 -7.31 3.67 -10.10
C TYR A 33 -5.90 3.39 -9.55
N CYS A 34 -5.69 2.24 -8.89
CA CYS A 34 -4.39 1.57 -8.88
C CYS A 34 -4.12 0.72 -10.15
N ALA A 35 -5.13 0.44 -10.98
CA ALA A 35 -4.99 -0.30 -12.25
C ALA A 35 -4.51 0.58 -13.41
N GLY A 36 -4.61 1.91 -13.30
CA GLY A 36 -3.88 2.84 -14.19
C GLY A 36 -2.37 2.88 -13.94
N ARG A 37 -1.89 2.28 -12.85
CA ARG A 37 -0.46 2.05 -12.60
C ARG A 37 -0.13 0.60 -12.95
N LYS A 38 0.73 0.41 -13.95
CA LYS A 38 1.44 -0.84 -14.25
C LYS A 38 2.38 -1.30 -13.13
N THR A 39 2.43 -0.62 -11.98
CA THR A 39 3.24 -1.05 -10.84
C THR A 39 2.47 -2.14 -10.10
N GLU A 40 2.87 -3.39 -10.38
CA GLU A 40 2.38 -4.61 -9.73
C GLU A 40 2.39 -4.42 -8.20
N CYS A 41 1.23 -4.54 -7.57
CA CYS A 41 1.14 -4.55 -6.12
C CYS A 41 1.12 -6.02 -5.73
N PRO A 42 2.23 -6.58 -5.22
CA PRO A 42 2.35 -8.02 -5.09
C PRO A 42 1.35 -8.60 -4.09
N ILE A 43 0.94 -7.83 -3.08
CA ILE A 43 -0.13 -8.23 -2.15
C ILE A 43 -1.49 -8.27 -2.85
N ARG A 44 -1.86 -7.22 -3.58
CA ARG A 44 -3.14 -7.17 -4.33
C ARG A 44 -3.22 -8.33 -5.29
N ASP A 45 -2.15 -8.56 -6.04
CA ASP A 45 -2.10 -9.59 -7.07
C ASP A 45 -2.13 -10.99 -6.45
N CYS A 46 -1.50 -11.19 -5.29
CA CYS A 46 -1.60 -12.42 -4.52
C CYS A 46 -3.02 -12.68 -3.99
N ALA A 47 -3.66 -11.69 -3.36
CA ALA A 47 -5.03 -11.81 -2.86
C ALA A 47 -6.02 -12.08 -4.00
N SER A 48 -5.88 -11.36 -5.13
CA SER A 48 -6.71 -11.56 -6.32
C SER A 48 -6.54 -12.96 -6.92
N LYS A 49 -5.30 -13.46 -7.03
CA LYS A 49 -5.03 -14.84 -7.51
C LYS A 49 -5.64 -15.91 -6.60
N LYS A 50 -5.72 -15.64 -5.29
CA LYS A 50 -6.30 -16.56 -4.30
C LYS A 50 -7.81 -16.39 -4.12
N GLY A 51 -8.44 -15.43 -4.82
CA GLY A 51 -9.86 -15.12 -4.65
C GLY A 51 -10.21 -14.57 -3.25
N LEU A 52 -9.23 -14.00 -2.54
CA LEU A 52 -9.41 -13.48 -1.19
C LEU A 52 -9.77 -11.99 -1.24
N ALA A 53 -10.74 -11.59 -0.42
CA ALA A 53 -11.08 -10.18 -0.23
C ALA A 53 -9.96 -9.46 0.53
N HIS A 54 -9.45 -10.08 1.59
CA HIS A 54 -8.37 -9.54 2.43
C HIS A 54 -7.30 -10.60 2.70
N CYS A 55 -6.07 -10.15 2.94
CA CYS A 55 -4.98 -11.02 3.37
C CYS A 55 -5.27 -11.70 4.70
N THR A 56 -6.07 -11.08 5.57
CA THR A 56 -6.52 -11.69 6.84
C THR A 56 -7.38 -12.93 6.64
N ASP A 57 -7.98 -13.09 5.45
CA ASP A 57 -8.77 -14.27 5.08
C ASP A 57 -7.86 -15.43 4.61
N CYS A 58 -6.56 -15.18 4.45
CA CYS A 58 -5.58 -16.21 4.09
C CYS A 58 -5.18 -17.04 5.31
N SER A 59 -5.26 -18.37 5.23
CA SER A 59 -4.84 -19.28 6.31
C SER A 59 -3.36 -19.14 6.73
N LEU A 60 -2.53 -18.63 5.82
CA LEU A 60 -1.10 -18.38 6.06
C LEU A 60 -0.81 -16.97 6.59
N PHE A 61 -1.83 -16.19 6.96
CA PHE A 61 -1.63 -14.84 7.44
C PHE A 61 -1.14 -14.83 8.90
N PRO A 62 -0.13 -14.01 9.26
CA PRO A 62 0.69 -13.16 8.38
C PRO A 62 1.76 -13.98 7.62
N CYS A 63 1.83 -13.84 6.30
CA CYS A 63 2.79 -14.57 5.46
C CYS A 63 4.04 -13.73 5.15
N MET A 64 5.09 -14.38 4.63
CA MET A 64 6.34 -13.72 4.24
C MET A 64 6.12 -12.55 3.27
N LEU A 65 5.14 -12.66 2.36
CA LEU A 65 4.82 -11.59 1.42
C LEU A 65 4.29 -10.34 2.13
N THR A 66 3.37 -10.52 3.08
CA THR A 66 2.85 -9.41 3.89
C THR A 66 3.95 -8.81 4.76
N TYR A 67 4.78 -9.63 5.42
CA TYR A 67 5.92 -9.15 6.22
C TYR A 67 6.91 -8.32 5.39
N ALA A 68 7.34 -8.84 4.26
CA ALA A 68 8.30 -8.16 3.38
C ALA A 68 7.76 -6.81 2.88
N TYR A 69 6.49 -6.75 2.50
CA TYR A 69 5.86 -5.52 2.03
C TYR A 69 5.78 -4.45 3.12
N PHE A 70 5.32 -4.80 4.33
CA PHE A 70 5.24 -3.86 5.44
C PHE A 70 6.63 -3.43 5.94
N ALA A 71 7.62 -4.33 5.93
CA ALA A 71 9.01 -3.98 6.24
C ALA A 71 9.61 -3.00 5.23
N HIS A 72 9.40 -3.23 3.93
CA HIS A 72 9.84 -2.31 2.88
C HIS A 72 9.20 -0.93 3.01
N MET A 73 7.93 -0.88 3.42
CA MET A 73 7.23 0.39 3.66
C MET A 73 7.87 1.20 4.80
N ASN A 74 8.25 0.57 5.91
CA ASN A 74 8.95 1.26 7.00
C ASN A 74 10.27 1.88 6.50
N LYS A 75 11.07 1.11 5.76
CA LYS A 75 12.33 1.60 5.19
C LYS A 75 12.13 2.80 4.25
N TRP A 76 11.08 2.76 3.43
CA TRP A 76 10.75 3.87 2.53
C TRP A 76 10.29 5.12 3.28
N LEU A 77 9.50 4.97 4.35
CA LEU A 77 9.08 6.09 5.19
C LEU A 77 10.27 6.77 5.85
N GLU A 78 11.24 6.02 6.37
CA GLU A 78 12.48 6.58 6.90
C GLU A 78 13.28 7.34 5.82
N THR A 79 13.37 6.76 4.62
CA THR A 79 14.05 7.42 3.48
C THR A 79 13.41 8.76 3.14
N LEU A 80 12.08 8.86 3.15
CA LEU A 80 11.38 10.13 2.92
C LEU A 80 11.62 11.15 4.03
N LYS A 81 11.69 10.72 5.29
CA LYS A 81 11.99 11.61 6.42
C LYS A 81 13.38 12.23 6.25
N GLU A 82 14.37 11.39 5.92
CA GLU A 82 15.74 11.84 5.67
C GLU A 82 15.83 12.81 4.49
N GLN A 83 15.14 12.51 3.38
CA GLN A 83 15.11 13.43 2.23
C GLN A 83 14.46 14.77 2.57
N LYS A 84 13.35 14.77 3.33
CA LYS A 84 12.71 16.02 3.78
C LYS A 84 13.61 16.83 4.71
N LYS A 85 14.35 16.17 5.60
CA LYS A 85 15.32 16.82 6.48
C LYS A 85 16.41 17.53 5.68
N LYS A 86 17.02 16.83 4.72
CA LYS A 86 18.05 17.41 3.82
C LYS A 86 17.54 18.62 3.03
N VAL A 87 16.33 18.56 2.48
CA VAL A 87 15.72 19.69 1.76
C VAL A 87 15.44 20.89 2.68
N LYS A 88 15.11 20.64 3.95
CA LYS A 88 14.90 21.71 4.94
C LYS A 88 16.20 22.36 5.39
N GLU A 89 17.28 21.59 5.51
CA GLU A 89 18.62 22.08 5.88
C GLU A 89 19.33 22.80 4.73
N ALA A 90 18.94 22.54 3.49
CA ALA A 90 19.46 23.21 2.29
C ALA A 90 18.71 24.50 1.91
N LYS A 91 17.70 24.91 2.70
CA LYS A 91 16.93 26.16 2.56
C LYS A 91 17.23 27.09 3.71
#